data_AF-A4TXW9-F1
#
_entry.id   AF-A4TXW9-F1
#
_cell.length_a   1.000
_cell.length_b   1.000
_cell.length_c   1.000
_cell.angle_alpha   90.00
_cell.angle_beta   90.00
_cell.angle_gamma   90.00
#
_symmetry.space_group_name_H-M   'P 1'
#
loop_
_entity.id
_entity.type
_entity.pdbx_description
1 polymer ?
#
loop_
_entity_poly.entity_id
_entity_poly.type
_entity_poly.pdbx_seq_one_letter_code
_entity_poly.pdbx_strand_id
1 'polypeptide(L)'
;MRGLKTLASLAVAGCALAVSWTAQAADPVKIGAFLSVTGPASFLGEPEKKTLEMYVDRLNKQGGVQGRKIELTVYDDGGAPDKAATFAKRLIQSDNVDILIGGTTTGTSMAAIKIADPAGVPFISLAGGIDIVDPVKKWVFKTPHTDRMAAEKVFSDMKKRGLTKVALISENAGFGKSGHDQSLLVAPQYGIEIVADEVYSPKDPDVTAQLTKIKNTAGVQAIFNFGFGQGPAIVTKNYKQLGITQPLYQSHGVASKDFIRLAGDASEGVRLPAAGLVIASQLAATDPQKPVVTAFKSEYEAAFKTEVSTFAGHAYDGLQIALAAILRAGSSDKAKVRDEIEKTSGYVGTGGIVSMSATDHMGLNLSAFHMVEISKGDWKMVD
;
A
#
# COMPACT_ATOMS: atom_id res chain seq x y z
N MET A 1 -97.05 -17.48 0.72
CA MET A 1 -97.08 -16.24 1.53
C MET A 1 -95.78 -16.13 2.32
N ARG A 2 -95.06 -15.00 2.15
CA ARG A 2 -94.14 -14.31 3.12
C ARG A 2 -93.17 -15.21 3.92
N GLY A 3 -91.87 -15.25 3.60
CA GLY A 3 -90.82 -14.35 4.16
C GLY A 3 -89.99 -15.13 5.23
N LEU A 4 -88.75 -14.85 5.63
CA LEU A 4 -87.63 -14.01 5.23
C LEU A 4 -86.45 -14.41 6.17
N LYS A 5 -85.22 -14.64 5.64
CA LYS A 5 -83.88 -14.65 6.32
C LYS A 5 -83.63 -15.80 7.34
N THR A 6 -82.44 -16.40 7.53
CA THR A 6 -81.08 -15.83 7.54
C THR A 6 -79.99 -16.94 7.50
N LEU A 7 -78.91 -16.66 6.75
CA LEU A 7 -77.47 -17.01 6.95
C LEU A 7 -77.02 -18.47 7.16
N ALA A 8 -76.41 -19.01 6.11
CA ALA A 8 -75.38 -20.05 6.15
C ALA A 8 -73.99 -19.40 6.08
N SER A 9 -73.02 -19.87 6.86
CA SER A 9 -71.59 -19.98 6.48
C SER A 9 -70.78 -20.61 7.62
N LEU A 10 -70.35 -21.86 7.40
CA LEU A 10 -69.35 -22.58 8.19
C LEU A 10 -68.08 -22.62 7.33
N ALA A 11 -66.98 -21.97 7.71
CA ALA A 11 -65.65 -22.23 7.13
C ALA A 11 -64.50 -21.63 7.96
N VAL A 12 -63.85 -22.52 8.72
CA VAL A 12 -62.39 -22.62 8.98
C VAL A 12 -61.61 -21.31 9.19
N ALA A 13 -61.39 -20.97 10.46
CA ALA A 13 -60.38 -20.01 10.89
C ALA A 13 -58.98 -20.66 10.84
N GLY A 14 -58.24 -20.44 9.74
CA GLY A 14 -56.83 -20.78 9.63
C GLY A 14 -55.97 -19.74 10.34
N CYS A 15 -55.44 -20.09 11.52
CA CYS A 15 -54.39 -19.33 12.20
C CYS A 15 -53.10 -19.35 11.35
N ALA A 16 -52.90 -18.32 10.54
CA ALA A 16 -51.59 -18.03 9.97
C ALA A 16 -50.69 -17.46 11.08
N LEU A 17 -49.95 -18.35 11.74
CA LEU A 17 -48.78 -17.99 12.54
C LEU A 17 -47.75 -17.35 11.60
N ALA A 18 -47.82 -16.03 11.45
CA ALA A 18 -46.75 -15.24 10.88
C ALA A 18 -45.56 -15.34 11.85
N VAL A 19 -44.68 -16.29 11.61
CA VAL A 19 -43.36 -16.34 12.25
C VAL A 19 -42.60 -15.14 11.71
N SER A 20 -42.74 -14.00 12.40
CA SER A 20 -41.85 -12.86 12.24
C SER A 20 -40.46 -13.31 12.67
N TRP A 21 -39.69 -13.86 11.73
CA TRP A 21 -38.25 -13.94 11.87
C TRP A 21 -37.76 -12.50 12.01
N THR A 22 -37.57 -12.03 13.24
CA THR A 22 -36.74 -10.88 13.50
C THR A 22 -35.37 -11.26 12.94
N ALA A 23 -35.04 -10.72 11.77
CA ALA A 23 -33.69 -10.78 11.24
C ALA A 23 -32.79 -10.11 12.28
N GLN A 24 -32.22 -10.92 13.17
CA GLN A 24 -31.25 -10.47 14.15
C GLN A 24 -30.10 -9.92 13.31
N ALA A 25 -29.90 -8.60 13.36
CA ALA A 25 -28.86 -7.94 12.60
C ALA A 25 -27.53 -8.62 12.95
N ALA A 26 -26.92 -9.28 11.97
CA ALA A 26 -25.65 -9.96 12.18
C ALA A 26 -24.59 -8.95 12.63
N ASP A 27 -23.74 -9.35 13.58
CA ASP A 27 -22.71 -8.49 14.14
C ASP A 27 -21.86 -7.86 13.03
N PRO A 28 -21.39 -6.61 13.15
CA PRO A 28 -20.60 -5.98 12.10
C PRO A 28 -19.28 -6.73 11.85
N VAL A 29 -18.74 -6.59 10.63
CA VAL A 29 -17.35 -6.97 10.33
C VAL A 29 -16.45 -5.86 10.87
N LYS A 30 -15.54 -6.20 11.79
CA LYS A 30 -14.70 -5.20 12.46
C LYS A 30 -13.32 -5.12 11.82
N ILE A 31 -12.99 -3.97 11.26
CA ILE A 31 -11.68 -3.69 10.66
C ILE A 31 -10.95 -2.68 11.54
N GLY A 32 -9.75 -3.07 11.99
CA GLY A 32 -8.85 -2.17 12.69
C GLY A 32 -7.78 -1.60 11.78
N ALA A 33 -7.52 -0.30 11.91
CA ALA A 33 -6.44 0.37 11.21
C ALA A 33 -5.58 1.18 12.18
N PHE A 34 -4.27 1.11 11.99
CA PHE A 34 -3.29 1.99 12.63
C PHE A 34 -2.42 2.57 11.52
N LEU A 35 -2.50 3.88 11.32
CA LEU A 35 -1.96 4.58 10.16
C LEU A 35 -1.11 5.76 10.62
N SER A 36 -0.10 6.14 9.84
CA SER A 36 0.74 7.31 10.12
C SER A 36 0.13 8.56 9.49
N VAL A 37 -0.98 9.04 10.04
CA VAL A 37 -1.76 10.17 9.48
C VAL A 37 -1.09 11.50 9.82
N THR A 38 -0.41 11.57 10.96
CA THR A 38 0.44 12.70 11.33
C THR A 38 1.92 12.33 11.31
N GLY A 39 2.78 13.32 11.52
CA GLY A 39 4.22 13.14 11.55
C GLY A 39 4.85 13.04 10.17
N PRO A 40 6.14 12.64 10.08
CA PRO A 40 6.91 12.70 8.83
C PRO A 40 6.37 11.82 7.70
N ALA A 41 5.56 10.81 8.03
CA ALA A 41 4.97 9.86 7.08
C ALA A 41 3.51 10.18 6.72
N SER A 42 2.99 11.37 7.09
CA SER A 42 1.59 11.75 6.83
C SER A 42 1.18 11.67 5.36
N PHE A 43 2.12 11.93 4.45
CA PHE A 43 1.87 11.86 3.00
C PHE A 43 1.57 10.43 2.50
N LEU A 44 1.83 9.39 3.32
CA LEU A 44 1.37 8.03 3.09
C LEU A 44 0.07 7.77 3.86
N GLY A 45 0.03 8.06 5.16
CA GLY A 45 -1.09 7.65 6.01
C GLY A 45 -2.37 8.44 5.80
N GLU A 46 -2.28 9.72 5.40
CA GLU A 46 -3.45 10.52 5.05
C GLU A 46 -4.22 9.94 3.85
N PRO A 47 -3.59 9.66 2.69
CA PRO A 47 -4.29 9.02 1.59
C PRO A 47 -4.81 7.61 1.93
N GLU A 48 -4.07 6.84 2.75
CA GLU A 48 -4.53 5.53 3.22
C GLU A 48 -5.83 5.65 4.04
N LYS A 49 -5.88 6.56 5.02
CA LYS A 49 -7.06 6.80 5.86
C LYS A 49 -8.25 7.24 5.02
N LYS A 50 -8.05 8.22 4.14
CA LYS A 50 -9.08 8.71 3.21
C LYS A 50 -9.68 7.58 2.38
N THR A 51 -8.85 6.69 1.85
CA THR A 51 -9.30 5.54 1.07
C THR A 51 -10.13 4.58 1.91
N LEU A 52 -9.67 4.17 3.09
CA LEU A 52 -10.41 3.23 3.95
C LEU A 52 -11.77 3.80 4.34
N GLU A 53 -11.82 5.06 4.79
CA GLU A 53 -13.07 5.72 5.19
C GLU A 53 -14.05 5.84 4.02
N MET A 54 -13.58 6.30 2.85
CA MET A 54 -14.41 6.46 1.65
C MET A 54 -15.05 5.15 1.20
N TYR A 55 -14.28 4.07 1.14
CA TYR A 55 -14.79 2.78 0.67
C TYR A 55 -15.66 2.09 1.71
N VAL A 56 -15.33 2.17 3.00
CA VAL A 56 -16.18 1.63 4.06
C VAL A 56 -17.54 2.31 4.09
N ASP A 57 -17.59 3.65 3.99
CA ASP A 57 -18.85 4.40 3.92
C ASP A 57 -19.68 3.98 2.69
N ARG A 58 -19.05 3.91 1.50
CA ARG A 58 -19.70 3.46 0.27
C ARG A 58 -20.28 2.06 0.42
N LEU A 59 -19.49 1.09 0.89
CA LEU A 59 -19.92 -0.29 1.03
C LEU A 59 -21.05 -0.42 2.06
N ASN A 60 -20.96 0.31 3.17
CA ASN A 60 -22.03 0.34 4.16
C ASN A 60 -23.34 0.89 3.56
N LYS A 61 -23.30 1.92 2.71
CA LYS A 61 -24.47 2.41 1.98
C LYS A 61 -25.05 1.39 0.99
N GLN A 62 -24.23 0.45 0.52
CA GLN A 62 -24.62 -0.65 -0.37
C GLN A 62 -25.06 -1.93 0.36
N GLY A 63 -25.24 -1.88 1.68
CA GLY A 63 -25.67 -3.04 2.48
C GLY A 63 -24.54 -3.79 3.18
N GLY A 64 -23.29 -3.32 3.06
CA GLY A 64 -22.13 -3.90 3.71
C GLY A 64 -21.62 -5.16 3.01
N VAL A 65 -20.98 -6.06 3.76
CA VAL A 65 -20.41 -7.32 3.26
C VAL A 65 -21.17 -8.49 3.86
N GLN A 66 -21.73 -9.35 3.02
CA GLN A 66 -22.66 -10.42 3.43
C GLN A 66 -23.86 -9.89 4.26
N GLY A 67 -24.34 -8.69 3.93
CA GLY A 67 -25.43 -8.02 4.67
C GLY A 67 -25.02 -7.46 6.03
N ARG A 68 -23.74 -7.54 6.40
CA ARG A 68 -23.17 -7.03 7.66
C ARG A 68 -22.50 -5.69 7.41
N LYS A 69 -22.76 -4.70 8.27
CA LYS A 69 -22.02 -3.42 8.24
C LYS A 69 -20.55 -3.66 8.55
N ILE A 70 -19.69 -2.83 7.97
CA ILE A 70 -18.27 -2.75 8.30
C ILE A 70 -18.11 -1.66 9.37
N GLU A 71 -17.52 -2.02 10.51
CA GLU A 71 -17.10 -1.10 11.56
C GLU A 71 -15.60 -0.88 11.42
N LEU A 72 -15.19 0.33 11.05
CA LEU A 72 -13.79 0.72 10.89
C LEU A 72 -13.34 1.52 12.11
N THR A 73 -12.34 1.01 12.83
CA THR A 73 -11.66 1.74 13.92
C THR A 73 -10.27 2.15 13.45
N VAL A 74 -9.98 3.45 13.45
CA VAL A 74 -8.68 4.00 13.00
C VAL A 74 -7.95 4.67 14.16
N TYR A 75 -6.69 4.32 14.36
CA TYR A 75 -5.76 5.06 15.23
C TYR A 75 -4.62 5.68 14.41
N ASP A 76 -4.19 6.87 14.82
CA ASP A 76 -3.03 7.55 14.23
C ASP A 76 -1.77 7.26 15.06
N ASP A 77 -0.84 6.51 14.49
CA ASP A 77 0.44 6.17 15.12
C ASP A 77 1.51 7.26 14.96
N GLY A 78 1.27 8.28 14.14
CA GLY A 78 2.21 9.38 13.89
C GLY A 78 3.57 8.96 13.31
N GLY A 79 3.67 7.75 12.74
CA GLY A 79 4.92 7.15 12.29
C GLY A 79 5.75 6.52 13.41
N ALA A 80 5.19 6.33 14.60
CA ALA A 80 5.91 5.85 15.78
C ALA A 80 5.66 4.34 16.04
N PRO A 81 6.70 3.48 15.98
CA PRO A 81 6.52 2.02 16.14
C PRO A 81 5.95 1.59 17.49
N ASP A 82 6.26 2.29 18.58
CA ASP A 82 5.75 2.05 19.93
C ASP A 82 4.24 2.34 20.04
N LYS A 83 3.77 3.43 19.42
CA LYS A 83 2.34 3.73 19.29
C LYS A 83 1.64 2.69 18.43
N ALA A 84 2.23 2.29 17.30
CA ALA A 84 1.66 1.26 16.43
C ALA A 84 1.46 -0.07 17.16
N ALA A 85 2.44 -0.53 17.95
CA ALA A 85 2.29 -1.73 18.78
C ALA A 85 1.17 -1.58 19.83
N THR A 86 1.07 -0.40 20.45
CA THR A 86 0.03 -0.08 21.43
C THR A 86 -1.37 -0.13 20.79
N PHE A 87 -1.53 0.48 19.62
CA PHE A 87 -2.80 0.50 18.90
C PHE A 87 -3.16 -0.87 18.32
N ALA A 88 -2.21 -1.63 17.79
CA ALA A 88 -2.46 -3.02 17.37
C ALA A 88 -2.99 -3.86 18.55
N LYS A 89 -2.37 -3.74 19.73
CA LYS A 89 -2.84 -4.42 20.95
C LYS A 89 -4.26 -3.98 21.33
N ARG A 90 -4.55 -2.68 21.30
CA ARG A 90 -5.88 -2.14 21.61
C ARG A 90 -6.95 -2.61 20.61
N LEU A 91 -6.66 -2.56 19.31
CA LEU A 91 -7.56 -3.03 18.26
C LEU A 91 -7.92 -4.50 18.45
N ILE A 92 -6.93 -5.33 18.80
CA ILE A 92 -7.13 -6.77 19.02
C ILE A 92 -7.90 -7.02 20.34
N GLN A 93 -7.46 -6.43 21.45
CA GLN A 93 -7.93 -6.82 22.80
C GLN A 93 -9.16 -6.06 23.27
N SER A 94 -9.31 -4.80 22.85
CA SER A 94 -10.39 -3.92 23.31
C SER A 94 -11.44 -3.72 22.23
N ASP A 95 -11.01 -3.42 20.99
CA ASP A 95 -11.95 -3.17 19.90
C ASP A 95 -12.44 -4.49 19.24
N ASN A 96 -11.75 -5.60 19.53
CA ASN A 96 -12.09 -6.96 19.10
C ASN A 96 -12.21 -7.08 17.57
N VAL A 97 -11.25 -6.51 16.85
CA VAL A 97 -11.28 -6.51 15.37
C VAL A 97 -11.13 -7.91 14.79
N ASP A 98 -11.71 -8.12 13.61
CA ASP A 98 -11.60 -9.35 12.83
C ASP A 98 -10.32 -9.37 11.99
N ILE A 99 -9.87 -8.20 11.54
CA ILE A 99 -8.70 -8.03 10.69
C ILE A 99 -8.05 -6.67 10.93
N LEU A 100 -6.72 -6.62 10.78
CA LEU A 100 -5.94 -5.39 10.78
C LEU A 100 -5.54 -5.02 9.34
N ILE A 101 -5.72 -3.75 8.98
CA ILE A 101 -5.22 -3.15 7.73
C ILE A 101 -4.50 -1.86 8.10
N GLY A 102 -3.20 -1.78 7.90
CA GLY A 102 -2.44 -0.61 8.32
C GLY A 102 -0.94 -0.83 8.37
N GLY A 103 -0.27 -0.15 9.27
CA GLY A 103 1.19 -0.15 9.30
C GLY A 103 1.74 0.55 8.06
N THR A 104 1.53 1.86 7.99
CA THR A 104 1.96 2.75 6.89
C THR A 104 3.46 2.68 6.61
N THR A 105 4.30 2.41 7.61
CA THR A 105 5.76 2.32 7.46
C THR A 105 6.26 0.93 7.83
N THR A 106 7.43 0.55 7.32
CA THR A 106 8.08 -0.71 7.69
C THR A 106 8.27 -0.81 9.21
N GLY A 107 8.66 0.29 9.87
CA GLY A 107 8.84 0.32 11.32
C GLY A 107 7.53 0.07 12.09
N THR A 108 6.44 0.74 11.71
CA THR A 108 5.14 0.57 12.37
C THR A 108 4.53 -0.80 12.11
N SER A 109 4.68 -1.33 10.89
CA SER A 109 4.30 -2.71 10.55
C SER A 109 5.06 -3.74 11.37
N MET A 110 6.39 -3.66 11.43
CA MET A 110 7.20 -4.64 12.18
C MET A 110 6.92 -4.65 13.68
N ALA A 111 6.54 -3.50 14.25
CA ALA A 111 6.11 -3.43 15.65
C ALA A 111 4.74 -4.10 15.87
N ALA A 112 3.78 -3.89 14.97
CA ALA A 112 2.46 -4.51 15.05
C ALA A 112 2.48 -6.03 14.79
N ILE A 113 3.36 -6.52 13.93
CA ILE A 113 3.55 -7.96 13.65
C ILE A 113 3.81 -8.75 14.93
N LYS A 114 4.64 -8.20 15.84
CA LYS A 114 4.96 -8.82 17.14
C LYS A 114 3.74 -9.01 18.04
N ILE A 115 2.61 -8.37 17.71
CA ILE A 115 1.35 -8.45 18.43
C ILE A 115 0.33 -9.29 17.63
N ALA A 116 0.14 -8.98 16.35
CA ALA A 116 -0.90 -9.58 15.52
C ALA A 116 -0.65 -11.06 15.20
N ASP A 117 0.60 -11.41 14.85
CA ASP A 117 0.96 -12.78 14.45
C ASP A 117 0.78 -13.80 15.60
N PRO A 118 1.31 -13.57 16.82
CA PRO A 118 1.03 -14.49 17.93
C PRO A 118 -0.42 -14.44 18.43
N ALA A 119 -1.15 -13.33 18.21
CA ALA A 119 -2.56 -13.22 18.57
C ALA A 119 -3.51 -13.93 17.58
N GLY A 120 -2.99 -14.39 16.43
CA GLY A 120 -3.79 -15.05 15.41
C GLY A 120 -4.80 -14.12 14.74
N VAL A 121 -4.43 -12.86 14.53
CA VAL A 121 -5.26 -11.87 13.82
C VAL A 121 -4.63 -11.58 12.45
N PRO A 122 -5.36 -11.75 11.34
CA PRO A 122 -4.84 -11.41 10.02
C PRO A 122 -4.46 -9.93 9.98
N PHE A 123 -3.29 -9.65 9.41
CA PHE A 123 -2.76 -8.30 9.27
C PHE A 123 -2.29 -8.09 7.83
N ILE A 124 -2.91 -7.12 7.14
CA ILE A 124 -2.47 -6.66 5.82
C ILE A 124 -1.72 -5.33 6.01
N SER A 125 -0.40 -5.40 5.82
CA SER A 125 0.50 -4.26 5.89
C SER A 125 0.40 -3.38 4.63
N LEU A 126 0.51 -2.06 4.84
CA LEU A 126 0.56 -1.04 3.79
C LEU A 126 1.99 -0.54 3.52
N ALA A 127 3.02 -1.21 4.06
CA ALA A 127 4.42 -0.80 3.92
C ALA A 127 5.23 -1.66 2.92
N GLY A 128 6.26 -1.04 2.33
CA GLY A 128 7.06 -1.64 1.25
C GLY A 128 8.18 -2.59 1.67
N GLY A 129 8.58 -2.61 2.95
CA GLY A 129 9.72 -3.41 3.42
C GLY A 129 9.56 -4.91 3.16
N ILE A 130 10.57 -5.58 2.59
CA ILE A 130 10.49 -7.03 2.34
C ILE A 130 10.42 -7.85 3.64
N ASP A 131 11.08 -7.38 4.70
CA ASP A 131 11.16 -8.05 6.01
C ASP A 131 9.79 -8.28 6.66
N ILE A 132 8.74 -7.60 6.18
CA ILE A 132 7.35 -7.76 6.61
C ILE A 132 6.83 -9.15 6.24
N VAL A 133 7.21 -9.67 5.07
CA VAL A 133 6.72 -10.94 4.50
C VAL A 133 7.83 -11.96 4.17
N ASP A 134 9.10 -11.59 4.29
CA ASP A 134 10.25 -12.49 4.12
C ASP A 134 11.06 -12.59 5.43
N PRO A 135 11.20 -13.78 6.04
CA PRO A 135 10.46 -15.00 5.73
C PRO A 135 8.96 -14.82 5.97
N VAL A 136 8.17 -15.72 5.35
CA VAL A 136 6.70 -15.74 5.46
C VAL A 136 6.27 -15.88 6.92
N LYS A 137 5.30 -15.05 7.31
CA LYS A 137 4.69 -15.06 8.64
C LYS A 137 3.22 -15.41 8.48
N LYS A 138 2.74 -16.34 9.29
CA LYS A 138 1.45 -17.01 9.09
C LYS A 138 0.28 -16.03 8.95
N TRP A 139 0.26 -14.95 9.74
CA TRP A 139 -0.88 -14.03 9.78
C TRP A 139 -0.63 -12.70 9.09
N VAL A 140 0.51 -12.52 8.42
CA VAL A 140 0.94 -11.23 7.88
C VAL A 140 1.01 -11.28 6.37
N PHE A 141 0.35 -10.32 5.72
CA PHE A 141 0.36 -10.08 4.28
C PHE A 141 0.72 -8.63 4.01
N LYS A 142 1.02 -8.28 2.76
CA LYS A 142 1.19 -6.87 2.37
C LYS A 142 0.74 -6.61 0.94
N THR A 143 0.32 -5.39 0.66
CA THR A 143 -0.08 -4.96 -0.69
C THR A 143 0.96 -4.17 -1.47
N PRO A 144 1.89 -3.41 -0.86
CA PRO A 144 2.91 -2.72 -1.65
C PRO A 144 3.93 -3.71 -2.23
N HIS A 145 4.58 -3.29 -3.31
CA HIS A 145 5.79 -3.93 -3.84
C HIS A 145 6.89 -4.00 -2.77
N THR A 146 7.86 -4.92 -2.92
CA THR A 146 9.04 -4.91 -2.04
C THR A 146 10.05 -3.85 -2.44
N ASP A 147 10.84 -3.42 -1.47
CA ASP A 147 12.08 -2.69 -1.70
C ASP A 147 13.07 -3.45 -2.58
N ARG A 148 13.18 -4.78 -2.45
CA ARG A 148 13.95 -5.64 -3.36
C ARG A 148 13.50 -5.47 -4.82
N MET A 149 12.20 -5.60 -5.10
CA MET A 149 11.66 -5.41 -6.45
C MET A 149 11.93 -4.01 -6.99
N ALA A 150 11.94 -2.99 -6.13
CA ALA A 150 12.23 -1.63 -6.54
C ALA A 150 13.70 -1.48 -6.98
N ALA A 151 14.63 -2.03 -6.21
CA ALA A 151 16.05 -2.07 -6.58
C ALA A 151 16.26 -2.88 -7.87
N GLU A 152 15.65 -4.06 -7.98
CA GLU A 152 15.69 -4.90 -9.18
C GLU A 152 15.17 -4.16 -10.43
N LYS A 153 14.06 -3.42 -10.31
CA LYS A 153 13.49 -2.67 -11.43
C LYS A 153 14.41 -1.51 -11.85
N VAL A 154 14.97 -0.78 -10.88
CA VAL A 154 15.94 0.30 -11.14
C VAL A 154 17.21 -0.25 -11.81
N PHE A 155 17.79 -1.32 -11.28
CA PHE A 155 18.99 -1.92 -11.86
C PHE A 155 18.73 -2.57 -13.21
N SER A 156 17.53 -3.09 -13.46
CA SER A 156 17.14 -3.53 -14.79
C SER A 156 17.14 -2.39 -15.80
N ASP A 157 16.68 -1.19 -15.43
CA ASP A 157 16.73 0.01 -16.29
C ASP A 157 18.18 0.48 -16.50
N MET A 158 18.97 0.54 -15.42
CA MET A 158 20.39 0.91 -15.49
C MET A 158 21.16 -0.02 -16.43
N LYS A 159 20.94 -1.34 -16.33
CA LYS A 159 21.54 -2.34 -17.23
C LYS A 159 21.16 -2.10 -18.69
N LYS A 160 19.89 -1.84 -18.99
CA LYS A 160 19.43 -1.50 -20.36
C LYS A 160 20.11 -0.24 -20.90
N ARG A 161 20.47 0.70 -20.02
CA ARG A 161 21.17 1.95 -20.36
C ARG A 161 22.70 1.84 -20.34
N GLY A 162 23.26 0.67 -20.08
CA GLY A 162 24.71 0.46 -19.98
C GLY A 162 25.37 1.09 -18.75
N LEU A 163 24.58 1.41 -17.72
CA LEU A 163 25.07 1.94 -16.44
C LEU A 163 25.41 0.75 -15.55
N THR A 164 26.66 0.68 -15.11
CA THR A 164 27.24 -0.45 -14.36
C THR A 164 27.90 -0.02 -13.05
N LYS A 165 28.33 1.25 -12.92
CA LYS A 165 28.93 1.79 -11.70
C LYS A 165 28.00 2.79 -11.03
N VAL A 166 27.44 2.42 -9.89
CA VAL A 166 26.36 3.16 -9.23
C VAL A 166 26.81 3.63 -7.85
N ALA A 167 26.45 4.85 -7.49
CA ALA A 167 26.50 5.30 -6.11
C ALA A 167 25.14 5.06 -5.45
N LEU A 168 25.13 4.45 -4.27
CA LEU A 168 23.96 4.31 -3.43
C LEU A 168 23.96 5.41 -2.36
N ILE A 169 22.83 6.06 -2.18
CA ILE A 169 22.58 6.94 -1.04
C ILE A 169 21.24 6.55 -0.40
N SER A 170 21.19 6.31 0.91
CA SER A 170 19.98 5.74 1.52
C SER A 170 19.61 6.33 2.89
N GLU A 171 18.33 6.35 3.20
CA GLU A 171 17.86 6.57 4.58
C GLU A 171 18.32 5.45 5.49
N ASN A 172 18.88 5.77 6.66
CA ASN A 172 19.42 4.79 7.59
C ASN A 172 18.38 4.14 8.53
N ALA A 173 17.09 4.25 8.21
CA ALA A 173 16.01 3.75 9.06
C ALA A 173 14.92 3.04 8.25
N GLY A 174 14.24 2.07 8.87
CA GLY A 174 13.02 1.45 8.36
C GLY A 174 13.13 1.00 6.89
N PHE A 175 12.25 1.53 6.05
CA PHE A 175 12.20 1.23 4.61
C PHE A 175 13.50 1.60 3.87
N GLY A 176 14.13 2.73 4.20
CA GLY A 176 15.40 3.12 3.59
C GLY A 176 16.53 2.13 3.89
N LYS A 177 16.63 1.70 5.16
CA LYS A 177 17.64 0.71 5.55
C LYS A 177 17.40 -0.64 4.88
N SER A 178 16.16 -1.13 4.88
CA SER A 178 15.83 -2.40 4.22
C SER A 178 16.12 -2.31 2.71
N GLY A 179 15.74 -1.21 2.06
CA GLY A 179 16.04 -0.97 0.65
C GLY A 179 17.53 -0.80 0.32
N HIS A 180 18.32 -0.20 1.21
CA HIS A 180 19.78 -0.19 1.13
C HIS A 180 20.31 -1.63 1.10
N ASP A 181 19.94 -2.43 2.09
CA ASP A 181 20.42 -3.81 2.24
C ASP A 181 20.00 -4.67 1.02
N GLN A 182 18.76 -4.51 0.54
CA GLN A 182 18.29 -5.21 -0.66
C GLN A 182 18.99 -4.72 -1.93
N SER A 183 19.30 -3.42 -2.04
CA SER A 183 20.03 -2.88 -3.19
C SER A 183 21.43 -3.46 -3.29
N LEU A 184 22.16 -3.53 -2.17
CA LEU A 184 23.47 -4.17 -2.11
C LEU A 184 23.39 -5.67 -2.48
N LEU A 185 22.35 -6.36 -2.01
CA LEU A 185 22.12 -7.78 -2.27
C LEU A 185 21.89 -8.08 -3.76
N VAL A 186 21.08 -7.27 -4.45
CA VAL A 186 20.65 -7.56 -5.83
C VAL A 186 21.53 -6.91 -6.89
N ALA A 187 22.28 -5.85 -6.58
CA ALA A 187 23.15 -5.15 -7.55
C ALA A 187 24.05 -6.10 -8.39
N PRO A 188 24.78 -7.07 -7.80
CA PRO A 188 25.64 -7.98 -8.57
C PRO A 188 24.87 -8.82 -9.60
N GLN A 189 23.61 -9.16 -9.33
CA GLN A 189 22.77 -9.97 -10.21
C GLN A 189 22.43 -9.23 -11.53
N TYR A 190 22.51 -7.89 -11.49
CA TYR A 190 22.27 -7.02 -12.64
C TYR A 190 23.56 -6.53 -13.29
N GLY A 191 24.74 -6.97 -12.82
CA GLY A 191 26.04 -6.47 -13.28
C GLY A 191 26.32 -5.04 -12.82
N ILE A 192 25.71 -4.63 -11.70
CA ILE A 192 25.94 -3.33 -11.06
C ILE A 192 27.01 -3.47 -9.98
N GLU A 193 28.01 -2.61 -10.04
CA GLU A 193 29.01 -2.36 -9.01
C GLU A 193 28.62 -1.11 -8.21
N ILE A 194 28.45 -1.25 -6.89
CA ILE A 194 28.23 -0.11 -6.01
C ILE A 194 29.59 0.48 -5.65
N VAL A 195 29.92 1.63 -6.22
CA VAL A 195 31.25 2.27 -6.09
C VAL A 195 31.32 3.33 -4.99
N ALA A 196 30.17 3.78 -4.51
CA ALA A 196 30.01 4.62 -3.33
C ALA A 196 28.73 4.23 -2.61
N ASP A 197 28.75 4.24 -1.28
CA ASP A 197 27.63 3.88 -0.43
C ASP A 197 27.58 4.87 0.74
N GLU A 198 26.58 5.75 0.72
CA GLU A 198 26.38 6.76 1.75
C GLU A 198 24.99 6.63 2.36
N VAL A 199 24.86 7.06 3.60
CA VAL A 199 23.57 7.08 4.28
C VAL A 199 23.28 8.46 4.89
N TYR A 200 21.99 8.75 5.05
CA TYR A 200 21.52 9.95 5.74
C TYR A 200 20.40 9.58 6.72
N SER A 201 20.21 10.41 7.74
CA SER A 201 19.08 10.26 8.65
C SER A 201 17.84 10.94 8.06
N PRO A 202 16.63 10.41 8.29
CA PRO A 202 15.39 11.05 7.83
C PRO A 202 15.16 12.47 8.37
N LYS A 203 15.94 12.91 9.37
CA LYS A 203 15.88 14.24 9.99
C LYS A 203 16.95 15.19 9.48
N ASP A 204 17.86 14.73 8.62
CA ASP A 204 18.97 15.53 8.14
C ASP A 204 18.41 16.63 7.21
N PRO A 205 18.66 17.92 7.49
CA PRO A 205 18.17 19.01 6.65
C PRO A 205 18.99 19.19 5.38
N ASP A 206 20.15 18.54 5.30
CA ASP A 206 21.14 18.65 4.23
C ASP A 206 21.93 17.34 4.10
N VAL A 207 22.24 16.96 2.86
CA VAL A 207 23.06 15.77 2.53
C VAL A 207 24.22 16.11 1.57
N THR A 208 24.64 17.37 1.53
CA THR A 208 25.69 17.83 0.59
C THR A 208 27.04 17.16 0.84
N ALA A 209 27.35 16.80 2.09
CA ALA A 209 28.58 16.09 2.43
C ALA A 209 28.63 14.70 1.77
N GLN A 210 27.56 13.92 1.90
CA GLN A 210 27.39 12.61 1.28
C GLN A 210 27.48 12.72 -0.25
N LEU A 211 26.72 13.65 -0.83
CA LEU A 211 26.69 13.85 -2.28
C LEU A 211 28.02 14.38 -2.84
N THR A 212 28.79 15.14 -2.06
CA THR A 212 30.14 15.58 -2.45
C THR A 212 31.11 14.40 -2.53
N LYS A 213 31.05 13.47 -1.58
CA LYS A 213 31.84 12.23 -1.65
C LYS A 213 31.46 11.39 -2.86
N ILE A 214 30.16 11.23 -3.13
CA ILE A 214 29.66 10.55 -4.33
C ILE A 214 30.19 11.22 -5.60
N LYS A 215 30.09 12.55 -5.71
CA LYS A 215 30.58 13.32 -6.85
C LYS A 215 32.09 13.13 -7.09
N ASN A 216 32.87 12.98 -6.03
CA ASN A 216 34.31 12.77 -6.08
C ASN A 216 34.73 11.30 -6.26
N THR A 217 33.78 10.36 -6.27
CA THR A 217 34.06 8.94 -6.48
C THR A 217 34.29 8.67 -7.96
N ALA A 218 35.45 8.09 -8.28
CA ALA A 218 35.84 7.84 -9.66
C ALA A 218 34.89 6.86 -10.36
N GLY A 219 34.40 7.26 -11.53
CA GLY A 219 33.64 6.37 -12.41
C GLY A 219 32.18 6.15 -12.03
N VAL A 220 31.60 6.93 -11.10
CA VAL A 220 30.15 6.92 -10.85
C VAL A 220 29.40 7.29 -12.14
N GLN A 221 28.50 6.41 -12.57
CA GLN A 221 27.68 6.59 -13.78
C GLN A 221 26.23 6.94 -13.48
N ALA A 222 25.73 6.57 -12.30
CA ALA A 222 24.39 6.91 -11.83
C ALA A 222 24.35 6.94 -10.29
N ILE A 223 23.33 7.61 -9.75
CA ILE A 223 23.05 7.66 -8.32
C ILE A 223 21.69 7.03 -8.07
N PHE A 224 21.62 6.09 -7.15
CA PHE A 224 20.36 5.55 -6.66
C PHE A 224 20.12 6.01 -5.23
N ASN A 225 19.02 6.75 -5.02
CA ASN A 225 18.57 7.14 -3.71
C ASN A 225 17.45 6.22 -3.21
N PHE A 226 17.65 5.58 -2.05
CA PHE A 226 16.65 4.72 -1.42
C PHE A 226 16.10 5.33 -0.12
N GLY A 227 14.86 5.76 -0.17
CA GLY A 227 14.15 6.36 0.96
C GLY A 227 12.74 6.79 0.57
N PHE A 228 12.07 7.51 1.46
CA PHE A 228 10.73 8.05 1.22
C PHE A 228 10.54 9.43 1.87
N GLY A 229 9.64 10.25 1.34
CA GLY A 229 9.25 11.50 1.97
C GLY A 229 10.25 12.65 1.77
N GLN A 230 10.55 13.37 2.85
CA GLN A 230 11.34 14.61 2.78
C GLN A 230 12.81 14.36 2.42
N GLY A 231 13.40 13.27 2.94
CA GLY A 231 14.79 12.91 2.69
C GLY A 231 15.15 12.86 1.21
N PRO A 232 14.43 12.07 0.38
CA PRO A 232 14.62 12.06 -1.06
C PRO A 232 14.47 13.41 -1.76
N ALA A 233 13.59 14.28 -1.29
CA ALA A 233 13.44 15.62 -1.85
C ALA A 233 14.67 16.49 -1.53
N ILE A 234 15.23 16.37 -0.32
CA ILE A 234 16.50 17.02 0.08
C ILE A 234 17.66 16.49 -0.75
N VAL A 235 17.78 15.16 -0.92
CA VAL A 235 18.78 14.53 -1.81
C VAL A 235 18.68 15.09 -3.22
N THR A 236 17.47 15.16 -3.78
CA THR A 236 17.22 15.64 -5.14
C THR A 236 17.62 17.12 -5.29
N LYS A 237 17.28 17.97 -4.31
CA LYS A 237 17.68 19.38 -4.28
C LYS A 237 19.19 19.57 -4.16
N ASN A 238 19.83 18.90 -3.20
CA ASN A 238 21.27 19.01 -3.01
C ASN A 238 22.05 18.42 -4.21
N TYR A 239 21.53 17.38 -4.86
CA TYR A 239 22.06 16.82 -6.11
C TYR A 239 22.14 17.89 -7.20
N LYS A 240 21.04 18.63 -7.39
CA LYS A 240 20.97 19.74 -8.35
C LYS A 240 21.88 20.91 -7.94
N GLN A 241 21.87 21.29 -6.66
CA GLN A 241 22.69 22.36 -6.09
C GLN A 241 24.19 22.12 -6.30
N LEU A 242 24.64 20.88 -6.17
CA LEU A 242 26.05 20.50 -6.38
C LEU A 242 26.43 20.32 -7.85
N GLY A 243 25.48 20.52 -8.78
CA GLY A 243 25.71 20.39 -10.22
C GLY A 243 26.12 18.98 -10.63
N ILE A 244 25.59 17.96 -9.94
CA ILE A 244 25.80 16.56 -10.33
C ILE A 244 24.98 16.29 -11.59
N THR A 245 25.57 15.60 -12.57
CA THR A 245 24.97 15.38 -13.90
C THR A 245 24.65 13.91 -14.18
N GLN A 246 25.18 12.97 -13.38
CA GLN A 246 24.87 11.55 -13.48
C GLN A 246 23.39 11.30 -13.20
N PRO A 247 22.68 10.46 -13.97
CA PRO A 247 21.28 10.14 -13.75
C PRO A 247 20.95 9.80 -12.29
N LEU A 248 19.93 10.47 -11.75
CA LEU A 248 19.40 10.23 -10.41
C LEU A 248 18.18 9.30 -10.48
N TYR A 249 18.23 8.23 -9.71
CA TYR A 249 17.15 7.29 -9.51
C TYR A 249 16.62 7.40 -8.09
N GLN A 250 15.32 7.21 -7.93
CA GLN A 250 14.63 7.16 -6.64
C GLN A 250 13.92 5.82 -6.47
N SER A 251 13.61 5.46 -5.23
CA SER A 251 12.75 4.32 -4.93
C SER A 251 11.28 4.62 -5.25
N HIS A 252 10.41 3.61 -5.22
CA HIS A 252 8.96 3.81 -5.33
C HIS A 252 8.34 4.55 -4.11
N GLY A 253 9.11 4.72 -3.01
CA GLY A 253 8.69 5.47 -1.82
C GLY A 253 8.45 6.97 -2.07
N VAL A 254 8.74 7.46 -3.27
CA VAL A 254 8.46 8.86 -3.68
C VAL A 254 7.43 8.97 -4.81
N ALA A 255 6.70 7.90 -5.13
CA ALA A 255 5.70 7.87 -6.21
C ALA A 255 4.42 8.66 -5.85
N SER A 256 4.56 9.96 -5.60
CA SER A 256 3.49 10.92 -5.32
C SER A 256 3.79 12.30 -5.94
N LYS A 257 2.74 13.07 -6.21
CA LYS A 257 2.87 14.47 -6.67
C LYS A 257 3.50 15.38 -5.60
N ASP A 258 3.39 15.03 -4.32
CA ASP A 258 4.07 15.74 -3.24
C ASP A 258 5.58 15.74 -3.42
N PHE A 259 6.18 14.61 -3.81
CA PHE A 259 7.63 14.55 -4.04
C PHE A 259 8.06 15.54 -5.14
N ILE A 260 7.35 15.56 -6.27
CA ILE A 260 7.64 16.47 -7.39
C ILE A 260 7.58 17.93 -6.91
N ARG A 261 6.52 18.30 -6.17
CA ARG A 261 6.38 19.64 -5.59
C ARG A 261 7.47 19.97 -4.59
N LEU A 262 7.83 19.02 -3.73
CA LEU A 262 8.86 19.21 -2.72
C LEU A 262 10.23 19.39 -3.35
N ALA A 263 10.59 18.59 -4.37
CA ALA A 263 11.87 18.67 -5.07
C ALA A 263 11.95 19.86 -6.05
N GLY A 264 10.81 20.32 -6.58
CA GLY A 264 10.74 21.41 -7.56
C GLY A 264 11.48 21.05 -8.85
N ASP A 265 12.13 22.04 -9.48
CA ASP A 265 12.87 21.87 -10.74
C ASP A 265 14.02 20.85 -10.65
N ALA A 266 14.48 20.52 -9.44
CA ALA A 266 15.49 19.49 -9.25
C ALA A 266 14.98 18.07 -9.58
N SER A 267 13.66 17.87 -9.64
CA SER A 267 13.04 16.58 -9.97
C SER A 267 13.08 16.22 -11.45
N GLU A 268 13.33 17.17 -12.35
CA GLU A 268 13.31 16.91 -13.79
C GLU A 268 14.36 15.86 -14.20
N GLY A 269 13.92 14.84 -14.94
CA GLY A 269 14.76 13.73 -15.40
C GLY A 269 15.02 12.64 -14.36
N VAL A 270 14.52 12.78 -13.13
CA VAL A 270 14.63 11.73 -12.10
C VAL A 270 13.78 10.53 -12.52
N ARG A 271 14.34 9.32 -12.36
CA ARG A 271 13.65 8.06 -12.67
C ARG A 271 13.31 7.26 -11.42
N LEU A 272 12.19 6.55 -11.44
CA LEU A 272 11.82 5.62 -10.37
C LEU A 272 10.85 4.52 -10.86
N PRO A 273 10.76 3.40 -10.13
CA PRO A 273 9.73 2.41 -10.36
C PRO A 273 8.41 2.89 -9.74
N ALA A 274 7.31 2.79 -10.49
CA ALA A 274 5.98 3.19 -10.04
C ALA A 274 4.92 2.15 -10.44
N ALA A 275 3.87 2.05 -9.63
CA ALA A 275 2.69 1.23 -9.94
C ALA A 275 1.83 1.90 -11.04
N GLY A 276 1.00 1.11 -11.72
CA GLY A 276 0.11 1.59 -12.78
C GLY A 276 -0.81 2.76 -12.36
N LEU A 277 -1.13 2.89 -11.07
CA LEU A 277 -2.03 3.91 -10.55
C LEU A 277 -1.62 5.36 -10.89
N VAL A 278 -0.35 5.71 -10.73
CA VAL A 278 0.11 7.09 -10.96
C VAL A 278 0.33 7.42 -12.45
N ILE A 279 0.19 6.41 -13.32
CA ILE A 279 0.32 6.49 -14.78
C ILE A 279 -0.92 5.92 -15.51
N ALA A 280 -2.08 5.93 -14.85
CA ALA A 280 -3.31 5.29 -15.34
C ALA A 280 -3.67 5.68 -16.79
N SER A 281 -3.45 6.94 -17.18
CA SER A 281 -3.72 7.44 -18.54
C SER A 281 -2.77 6.87 -19.61
N GLN A 282 -1.56 6.47 -19.21
CA GLN A 282 -0.49 5.99 -20.09
C GLN A 282 -0.52 4.47 -20.29
N LEU A 283 -1.24 3.73 -19.42
CA LEU A 283 -1.41 2.28 -19.59
C LEU A 283 -2.07 1.95 -20.94
N ALA A 284 -1.69 0.82 -21.54
CA ALA A 284 -2.33 0.33 -22.76
C ALA A 284 -3.83 0.06 -22.54
N ALA A 285 -4.66 0.22 -23.58
CA ALA A 285 -6.09 -0.08 -23.49
C ALA A 285 -6.38 -1.56 -23.13
N THR A 286 -5.45 -2.46 -23.45
CA THR A 286 -5.52 -3.88 -23.15
C THR A 286 -4.94 -4.24 -21.78
N ASP A 287 -4.40 -3.28 -21.04
CA ASP A 287 -3.86 -3.53 -19.71
C ASP A 287 -5.01 -3.81 -18.72
N PRO A 288 -5.03 -4.96 -18.04
CA PRO A 288 -6.11 -5.31 -17.11
C PRO A 288 -6.22 -4.34 -15.94
N GLN A 289 -5.15 -3.67 -15.52
CA GLN A 289 -5.18 -2.69 -14.43
C GLN A 289 -5.86 -1.39 -14.85
N LYS A 290 -5.81 -1.01 -16.14
CA LYS A 290 -6.31 0.29 -16.63
C LYS A 290 -7.73 0.64 -16.14
N PRO A 291 -8.76 -0.22 -16.25
CA PRO A 291 -10.08 0.10 -15.71
C PRO A 291 -10.07 0.31 -14.19
N VAL A 292 -9.33 -0.50 -13.43
CA VAL A 292 -9.25 -0.42 -11.97
C VAL A 292 -8.59 0.88 -11.53
N VAL A 293 -7.40 1.17 -12.05
CA VAL A 293 -6.66 2.38 -11.66
C VAL A 293 -7.33 3.66 -12.13
N THR A 294 -7.99 3.64 -13.30
CA THR A 294 -8.73 4.82 -13.79
C THR A 294 -9.96 5.09 -12.92
N ALA A 295 -10.72 4.05 -12.57
CA ALA A 295 -11.88 4.19 -11.71
C ALA A 295 -11.49 4.68 -10.31
N PHE A 296 -10.52 4.02 -9.68
CA PHE A 296 -10.06 4.41 -8.33
C PHE A 296 -9.50 5.85 -8.31
N LYS A 297 -8.64 6.21 -9.27
CA LYS A 297 -8.14 7.59 -9.42
C LYS A 297 -9.28 8.58 -9.52
N SER A 298 -10.24 8.34 -10.42
CA SER A 298 -11.36 9.26 -10.62
C SER A 298 -12.22 9.42 -9.37
N GLU A 299 -12.52 8.32 -8.66
CA GLU A 299 -13.32 8.34 -7.44
C GLU A 299 -12.60 9.11 -6.32
N TYR A 300 -11.31 8.82 -6.11
CA TYR A 300 -10.49 9.45 -5.08
C TYR A 300 -10.36 10.97 -5.32
N GLU A 301 -9.98 11.36 -6.54
CA GLU A 301 -9.77 12.78 -6.89
C GLU A 301 -11.10 13.56 -6.87
N ALA A 302 -12.21 12.92 -7.24
CA ALA A 302 -13.53 13.53 -7.14
C ALA A 302 -13.95 13.76 -5.67
N ALA A 303 -13.68 12.81 -4.78
CA ALA A 303 -14.03 12.90 -3.37
C ALA A 303 -13.18 13.93 -2.60
N PHE A 304 -11.87 13.97 -2.86
CA PHE A 304 -10.92 14.71 -2.02
C PHE A 304 -10.28 15.93 -2.68
N LYS A 305 -10.52 16.17 -3.98
CA LYS A 305 -9.96 17.30 -4.73
C LYS A 305 -8.43 17.41 -4.63
N THR A 306 -7.76 16.26 -4.51
CA THR A 306 -6.31 16.11 -4.41
C THR A 306 -5.88 14.93 -5.26
N GLU A 307 -4.69 14.99 -5.86
CA GLU A 307 -4.20 13.93 -6.75
C GLU A 307 -4.00 12.62 -6.00
N VAL A 308 -4.36 11.51 -6.66
CA VAL A 308 -4.13 10.18 -6.12
C VAL A 308 -2.62 9.87 -6.03
N SER A 309 -2.22 9.16 -4.98
CA SER A 309 -0.87 8.62 -4.81
C SER A 309 -0.91 7.09 -4.78
N THR A 310 0.23 6.44 -4.97
CA THR A 310 0.32 4.98 -4.85
C THR A 310 -0.12 4.48 -3.46
N PHE A 311 0.08 5.29 -2.43
CA PHE A 311 -0.25 4.96 -1.04
C PHE A 311 -1.76 4.82 -0.81
N ALA A 312 -2.57 5.66 -1.48
CA ALA A 312 -4.02 5.50 -1.49
C ALA A 312 -4.41 4.12 -2.06
N GLY A 313 -3.71 3.67 -3.10
CA GLY A 313 -3.92 2.37 -3.74
C GLY A 313 -3.58 1.19 -2.84
N HIS A 314 -2.54 1.28 -2.02
CA HIS A 314 -2.18 0.21 -1.07
C HIS A 314 -3.31 -0.08 -0.07
N ALA A 315 -3.94 0.96 0.47
CA ALA A 315 -5.10 0.83 1.35
C ALA A 315 -6.33 0.27 0.61
N TYR A 316 -6.55 0.70 -0.63
CA TYR A 316 -7.63 0.17 -1.47
C TYR A 316 -7.45 -1.34 -1.69
N ASP A 317 -6.30 -1.76 -2.19
CA ASP A 317 -6.01 -3.18 -2.45
C ASP A 317 -6.09 -3.99 -1.15
N GLY A 318 -5.60 -3.45 -0.03
CA GLY A 318 -5.65 -4.13 1.27
C GLY A 318 -7.09 -4.36 1.74
N LEU A 319 -7.95 -3.35 1.62
CA LEU A 319 -9.37 -3.46 1.93
C LEU A 319 -10.06 -4.45 0.99
N GLN A 320 -9.86 -4.35 -0.32
CA GLN A 320 -10.53 -5.24 -1.28
C GLN A 320 -10.12 -6.70 -1.11
N ILE A 321 -8.83 -6.98 -0.85
CA ILE A 321 -8.35 -8.34 -0.58
C ILE A 321 -8.98 -8.88 0.70
N ALA A 322 -9.00 -8.10 1.78
CA ALA A 322 -9.65 -8.49 3.03
C ALA A 322 -11.13 -8.83 2.85
N LEU A 323 -11.88 -7.97 2.17
CA LEU A 323 -13.31 -8.16 1.95
C LEU A 323 -13.60 -9.34 1.00
N ALA A 324 -12.80 -9.51 -0.05
CA ALA A 324 -12.92 -10.67 -0.94
C ALA A 324 -12.63 -11.98 -0.20
N ALA A 325 -11.66 -11.99 0.71
CA ALA A 325 -11.38 -13.16 1.56
C ALA A 325 -12.52 -13.45 2.54
N ILE A 326 -13.11 -12.45 3.19
CA ILE A 326 -14.30 -12.60 4.04
C ILE A 326 -15.47 -13.16 3.23
N LEU A 327 -15.66 -12.68 2.00
CA LEU A 327 -16.69 -13.19 1.09
C LEU A 327 -16.49 -14.67 0.77
N ARG A 328 -15.27 -15.09 0.40
CA ARG A 328 -14.95 -16.51 0.15
C ARG A 328 -15.07 -17.38 1.40
N ALA A 329 -14.67 -16.86 2.55
CA ALA A 329 -14.72 -17.57 3.83
C ALA A 329 -16.14 -17.77 4.36
N GLY A 330 -17.12 -17.01 3.87
CA GLY A 330 -18.50 -17.02 4.38
C GLY A 330 -18.62 -16.52 5.83
N SER A 331 -17.58 -15.89 6.38
CA SER A 331 -17.50 -15.46 7.79
C SER A 331 -16.35 -14.48 8.00
N SER A 332 -16.34 -13.78 9.14
CA SER A 332 -15.18 -12.99 9.62
C SER A 332 -14.32 -13.77 10.62
N ASP A 333 -14.40 -15.11 10.62
CA ASP A 333 -13.51 -15.95 11.42
C ASP A 333 -12.05 -15.73 10.98
N LYS A 334 -11.20 -15.36 11.93
CA LYS A 334 -9.82 -14.93 11.68
C LYS A 334 -9.04 -15.98 10.90
N ALA A 335 -9.11 -17.24 11.30
CA ALA A 335 -8.34 -18.32 10.66
C ALA A 335 -8.81 -18.57 9.23
N LYS A 336 -10.14 -18.63 9.01
CA LYS A 336 -10.72 -18.80 7.67
C LYS A 336 -10.39 -17.62 6.76
N VAL A 337 -10.51 -16.38 7.26
CA VAL A 337 -10.17 -15.18 6.50
C VAL A 337 -8.68 -15.18 6.14
N ARG A 338 -7.79 -15.55 7.07
CA ARG A 338 -6.36 -15.70 6.78
C ARG A 338 -6.10 -16.71 5.65
N ASP A 339 -6.68 -17.91 5.77
CA ASP A 339 -6.53 -18.97 4.75
C ASP A 339 -7.07 -18.49 3.38
N GLU A 340 -8.14 -17.69 3.37
CA GLU A 340 -8.67 -17.14 2.12
C GLU A 340 -7.83 -16.00 1.56
N ILE A 341 -7.21 -15.14 2.38
CA ILE A 341 -6.25 -14.13 1.88
C ILE A 341 -5.11 -14.82 1.13
N GLU A 342 -4.55 -15.88 1.71
CA GLU A 342 -3.45 -16.68 1.15
C GLU A 342 -3.81 -17.32 -0.21
N LYS A 343 -5.10 -17.56 -0.47
CA LYS A 343 -5.62 -18.10 -1.75
C LYS A 343 -5.97 -17.03 -2.78
N THR A 344 -5.69 -15.76 -2.53
CA THR A 344 -5.96 -14.68 -3.49
C THR A 344 -5.17 -14.94 -4.78
N SER A 345 -5.86 -15.06 -5.91
CA SER A 345 -5.26 -15.39 -7.21
C SER A 345 -5.87 -14.54 -8.31
N GLY A 346 -5.01 -13.93 -9.15
CA GLY A 346 -5.44 -13.10 -10.28
C GLY A 346 -6.22 -11.84 -9.89
N TYR A 347 -6.10 -11.36 -8.65
CA TYR A 347 -6.76 -10.12 -8.22
C TYR A 347 -6.10 -8.93 -8.91
N VAL A 348 -6.84 -8.24 -9.78
CA VAL A 348 -6.35 -7.04 -10.46
C VAL A 348 -6.53 -5.84 -9.53
N GLY A 349 -5.46 -5.45 -8.85
CA GLY A 349 -5.40 -4.31 -7.94
C GLY A 349 -4.80 -3.06 -8.58
N THR A 350 -4.68 -2.01 -7.78
CA THR A 350 -4.04 -0.74 -8.17
C THR A 350 -2.52 -0.84 -8.21
N GLY A 351 -1.95 -1.74 -7.40
CA GLY A 351 -0.53 -2.02 -7.33
C GLY A 351 -0.05 -3.09 -8.31
N GLY A 352 -0.96 -3.82 -8.99
CA GLY A 352 -0.58 -4.94 -9.86
C GLY A 352 -1.61 -6.07 -9.83
N ILE A 353 -1.29 -7.17 -10.50
CA ILE A 353 -2.07 -8.40 -10.44
C ILE A 353 -1.52 -9.28 -9.31
N VAL A 354 -2.33 -9.47 -8.26
CA VAL A 354 -1.94 -10.15 -7.02
C VAL A 354 -2.31 -11.63 -7.10
N SER A 355 -1.32 -12.50 -6.87
CA SER A 355 -1.49 -13.94 -6.67
C SER A 355 -0.63 -14.43 -5.51
N MET A 356 -1.23 -14.61 -4.35
CA MET A 356 -0.58 -15.05 -3.12
C MET A 356 -0.50 -16.58 -3.04
N SER A 357 0.35 -17.06 -2.12
CA SER A 357 0.49 -18.48 -1.80
C SER A 357 1.06 -18.66 -0.39
N ALA A 358 1.12 -19.89 0.12
CA ALA A 358 1.75 -20.21 1.40
C ALA A 358 3.24 -19.81 1.50
N THR A 359 3.90 -19.51 0.39
CA THR A 359 5.30 -19.06 0.33
C THR A 359 5.45 -17.63 -0.18
N ASP A 360 4.36 -16.94 -0.49
CA ASP A 360 4.35 -15.54 -0.94
C ASP A 360 3.09 -14.82 -0.44
N HIS A 361 3.29 -14.00 0.59
CA HIS A 361 2.22 -13.22 1.24
C HIS A 361 2.11 -11.78 0.69
N MET A 362 2.67 -11.51 -0.50
CA MET A 362 2.46 -10.27 -1.25
C MET A 362 1.81 -10.56 -2.60
N GLY A 363 2.30 -11.55 -3.33
CA GLY A 363 1.71 -12.01 -4.60
C GLY A 363 1.93 -11.10 -5.80
N LEU A 364 2.89 -10.17 -5.73
CA LEU A 364 3.31 -9.34 -6.86
C LEU A 364 4.65 -9.82 -7.43
N ASN A 365 4.92 -9.49 -8.69
CA ASN A 365 6.22 -9.72 -9.31
C ASN A 365 6.69 -8.47 -10.05
N LEU A 366 7.90 -8.49 -10.62
CA LEU A 366 8.55 -7.30 -11.18
C LEU A 366 7.74 -6.61 -12.30
N SER A 367 6.81 -7.33 -12.96
CA SER A 367 5.92 -6.76 -13.98
C SER A 367 4.90 -5.76 -13.40
N ALA A 368 4.71 -5.73 -12.09
CA ALA A 368 3.81 -4.79 -11.42
C ALA A 368 4.39 -3.36 -11.33
N PHE A 369 5.71 -3.22 -11.53
CA PHE A 369 6.35 -1.93 -11.69
C PHE A 369 6.52 -1.51 -13.15
N HIS A 370 6.30 -0.23 -13.40
CA HIS A 370 6.75 0.48 -14.59
C HIS A 370 7.90 1.42 -14.23
N MET A 371 8.85 1.60 -15.12
CA MET A 371 9.79 2.71 -14.98
C MET A 371 9.15 4.01 -15.46
N VAL A 372 9.26 5.03 -14.63
CA VAL A 372 8.84 6.39 -14.98
C VAL A 372 9.99 7.37 -14.84
N GLU A 373 9.93 8.44 -15.62
CA GLU A 373 10.79 9.61 -15.54
C GLU A 373 9.93 10.83 -15.25
N ILE A 374 10.39 11.73 -14.39
CA ILE A 374 9.71 13.01 -14.15
C ILE A 374 10.05 13.95 -15.31
N SER A 375 9.01 14.41 -16.00
CA SER A 375 9.11 15.33 -17.14
C SER A 375 8.00 16.37 -17.05
N LYS A 376 8.37 17.65 -17.00
CA LYS A 376 7.43 18.79 -16.94
C LYS A 376 6.47 18.69 -15.74
N GLY A 377 6.97 18.26 -14.59
CA GLY A 377 6.18 18.10 -13.37
C GLY A 377 5.21 16.91 -13.37
N ASP A 378 5.32 15.99 -14.33
CA ASP A 378 4.51 14.79 -14.40
C ASP A 378 5.33 13.51 -14.66
N TRP A 379 4.71 12.36 -14.43
CA TRP A 379 5.26 11.05 -14.74
C TRP A 379 5.19 10.80 -16.24
N LYS A 380 6.29 10.30 -16.80
CA LYS A 380 6.35 9.76 -18.16
C LYS A 380 6.85 8.33 -18.07
N MET A 381 6.07 7.37 -18.56
CA MET A 381 6.51 5.98 -18.69
C MET A 381 7.69 5.89 -19.67
N VAL A 382 8.72 5.10 -19.34
CA VAL A 382 9.97 4.98 -20.12
C VAL A 382 10.41 3.55 -20.39
N ASP A 383 9.57 2.55 -20.11
CA ASP A 383 9.85 1.13 -20.34
C ASP A 383 9.02 0.42 -21.42
#